data_AF-A0A9D8BZI0-F1
#
_entry.id   AF-A0A9D8BZI0-F1
#
_cell.length_a   1.000
_cell.length_b   1.000
_cell.length_c   1.000
_cell.angle_alpha   90.00
_cell.angle_beta   90.00
_cell.angle_gamma   90.00
#
_symmetry.space_group_name_H-M   'P 1'
#
loop_
_entity.id
_entity.type
_entity.pdbx_description
1 polymer ?
#
loop_
_entity_poly.entity_id
_entity_poly.type
_entity_poly.pdbx_seq_one_letter_code
_entity_poly.pdbx_strand_id
1 'polypeptide(L)'
;QEGSNWEAAMSAAHFKLNQLLAIVDFNKVQQSGDVATMMQLEPLDAKWSSFGWAVKRIDGHDMGAIVDALNAFPWGGDKPCVLIADTVKGKGLSFAEHRYEWHSNNVTEAIYQQAINELERSHVSA
;
A
#
# COMPACT_ATOMS: atom_id res chain seq x y z
N GLN A 1 4.54 -10.59 3.16
CA GLN A 1 5.74 -11.43 3.43
C GLN A 1 5.33 -12.89 3.60
N GLU A 2 4.28 -13.15 4.39
CA GLU A 2 3.75 -14.51 4.62
C GLU A 2 3.57 -15.33 3.34
N GLY A 3 4.00 -16.60 3.40
CA GLY A 3 3.93 -17.57 2.30
C GLY A 3 2.51 -17.80 1.79
N SER A 4 1.53 -17.77 2.69
CA SER A 4 0.11 -17.92 2.37
C SER A 4 -0.41 -16.88 1.37
N ASN A 5 0.17 -15.67 1.34
CA ASN A 5 -0.19 -14.66 0.33
C ASN A 5 0.23 -15.10 -1.08
N TRP A 6 1.39 -15.74 -1.20
CA TRP A 6 1.89 -16.25 -2.47
C TRP A 6 1.11 -17.48 -2.92
N GLU A 7 0.73 -18.36 -1.99
CA GLU A 7 -0.18 -19.48 -2.26
C GLU A 7 -1.53 -18.97 -2.79
N ALA A 8 -2.13 -17.97 -2.12
CA ALA A 8 -3.36 -17.33 -2.59
C ALA A 8 -3.20 -16.67 -3.96
N ALA A 9 -2.06 -16.00 -4.21
CA ALA A 9 -1.75 -15.40 -5.50
C ALA A 9 -1.67 -16.45 -6.63
N MET A 10 -1.04 -17.61 -6.39
CA MET A 10 -1.02 -18.73 -7.34
C MET A 10 -2.43 -19.24 -7.63
N SER A 11 -3.22 -19.48 -6.58
CA SER A 11 -4.59 -19.98 -6.73
C SER A 11 -5.46 -19.01 -7.53
N ALA A 12 -5.39 -17.71 -7.25
CA ALA A 12 -6.19 -16.71 -7.95
C ALA A 12 -5.90 -16.65 -9.45
N ALA A 13 -4.63 -16.77 -9.84
CA ALA A 13 -4.24 -16.83 -11.24
C ALA A 13 -4.66 -18.16 -11.88
N HIS A 14 -4.49 -19.29 -11.19
CA HIS A 14 -4.91 -20.61 -11.67
C HIS A 14 -6.41 -20.68 -11.98
N PHE A 15 -7.24 -20.14 -11.09
CA PHE A 15 -8.70 -20.09 -11.26
C PHE A 15 -9.19 -18.88 -12.07
N LYS A 16 -8.28 -18.08 -12.65
CA LYS A 16 -8.61 -16.91 -13.49
C LYS A 16 -9.59 -15.96 -12.81
N LEU A 17 -9.33 -15.60 -11.56
CA LEU A 17 -10.20 -14.73 -10.77
C LEU A 17 -10.10 -13.26 -11.23
N ASN A 18 -10.57 -12.95 -12.43
CA ASN A 18 -10.43 -11.62 -13.03
C ASN A 18 -11.29 -10.53 -12.37
N GLN A 19 -12.23 -10.91 -11.51
CA GLN A 19 -12.98 -9.99 -10.64
C GLN A 19 -12.32 -9.77 -9.27
N LEU A 20 -11.13 -10.32 -9.04
CA LEU A 20 -10.33 -10.05 -7.84
C LEU A 20 -9.37 -8.88 -8.07
N LEU A 21 -9.48 -7.86 -7.22
CA LEU A 21 -8.51 -6.79 -7.08
C LEU A 21 -7.82 -6.88 -5.72
N ALA A 22 -6.50 -7.01 -5.70
CA ALA A 22 -5.69 -6.79 -4.52
C ALA A 22 -5.12 -5.37 -4.53
N ILE A 23 -5.16 -4.69 -3.38
CA ILE A 23 -4.47 -3.40 -3.20
C ILE A 23 -3.37 -3.63 -2.18
N VAL A 24 -2.13 -3.33 -2.55
CA VAL A 24 -0.97 -3.44 -1.66
C VAL A 24 -0.57 -2.05 -1.21
N ASP A 25 -0.75 -1.77 0.08
CA ASP A 25 -0.19 -0.60 0.74
C ASP A 25 1.34 -0.77 0.89
N PHE A 26 2.10 -0.18 -0.02
CA PHE A 26 3.56 -0.32 -0.08
C PHE A 26 4.28 0.86 0.59
N ASN A 27 4.02 1.03 1.89
CA ASN A 27 4.59 2.07 2.75
C ASN A 27 6.05 1.82 3.18
N LYS A 28 6.62 0.65 2.85
CA LYS A 28 8.03 0.25 3.06
C LYS A 28 8.45 0.07 4.53
N VAL A 29 7.52 0.14 5.49
CA VAL A 29 7.80 0.08 6.93
C VAL A 29 6.98 -1.02 7.62
N GLN A 30 7.66 -1.94 8.30
CA GLN A 30 7.04 -2.99 9.12
C GLN A 30 7.15 -2.69 10.63
N GLN A 31 6.69 -3.60 11.48
CA GLN A 31 6.62 -3.39 12.93
C GLN A 31 7.96 -3.01 13.56
N SER A 32 9.05 -3.66 13.16
CA SER A 32 10.36 -3.51 13.81
C SER A 32 11.39 -2.76 12.96
N GLY A 33 10.96 -2.06 11.90
CA GLY A 33 11.85 -1.28 11.05
C GLY A 33 11.46 -1.29 9.58
N ASP A 34 12.41 -0.87 8.73
CA ASP A 34 12.22 -0.81 7.29
C ASP A 34 12.22 -2.19 6.64
N VAL A 35 11.34 -2.37 5.66
CA VAL A 35 11.24 -3.62 4.88
C VAL A 35 12.58 -3.96 4.22
N ALA A 36 13.30 -2.96 3.70
CA ALA A 36 14.58 -3.16 3.01
C ALA A 36 15.66 -3.77 3.92
N THR A 37 15.66 -3.43 5.20
CA THR A 37 16.62 -3.93 6.20
C THR A 37 16.19 -5.28 6.76
N MET A 38 14.89 -5.48 6.93
CA MET A 38 14.34 -6.67 7.61
C MET A 38 14.12 -7.84 6.65
N MET A 39 13.37 -7.63 5.56
CA MET A 39 13.17 -8.62 4.50
C MET A 39 12.69 -7.93 3.21
N GLN A 40 13.63 -7.74 2.29
CA GLN A 40 13.43 -6.92 1.10
C GLN A 40 12.34 -7.50 0.17
N LEU A 41 11.39 -6.64 -0.23
CA LEU A 41 10.28 -7.01 -1.11
C LEU A 41 10.46 -6.58 -2.57
N GLU A 42 11.37 -5.66 -2.88
CA GLU A 42 11.62 -5.28 -4.27
C GLU A 42 12.32 -6.39 -5.07
N PRO A 43 12.13 -6.47 -6.41
CA PRO A 43 11.08 -5.80 -7.18
C PRO A 43 9.70 -6.43 -6.92
N LEU A 44 8.76 -5.67 -6.35
CA LEU A 44 7.47 -6.22 -5.89
C LEU A 44 6.49 -6.45 -7.05
N ASP A 45 6.48 -5.55 -8.02
CA ASP A 45 5.74 -5.63 -9.26
C ASP A 45 6.11 -6.89 -10.08
N ALA A 46 7.41 -7.16 -10.22
CA ALA A 46 7.90 -8.34 -10.92
C ALA A 46 7.49 -9.64 -10.20
N LYS A 47 7.51 -9.65 -8.86
CA LYS A 47 7.00 -10.79 -8.07
C LYS A 47 5.53 -11.02 -8.37
N TRP A 48 4.65 -10.03 -8.25
CA TRP A 48 3.23 -10.22 -8.58
C TRP A 48 3.01 -10.67 -10.02
N SER A 49 3.72 -10.07 -10.98
CA SER A 49 3.61 -10.46 -12.38
C SER A 49 4.04 -11.92 -12.60
N SER A 50 5.05 -12.43 -11.89
CA SER A 50 5.48 -13.83 -12.02
C SER A 50 4.44 -14.84 -11.50
N PHE A 51 3.54 -14.40 -10.60
CA PHE A 51 2.40 -15.19 -10.14
C PHE A 51 1.18 -15.10 -11.07
N GLY A 52 1.31 -14.45 -12.24
CA GLY A 52 0.26 -14.41 -13.26
C GLY A 52 -0.76 -13.28 -13.09
N TRP A 53 -0.47 -12.27 -12.25
CA TRP A 53 -1.35 -11.13 -12.01
C TRP A 53 -1.10 -9.99 -12.99
N ALA A 54 -2.14 -9.20 -13.26
CA ALA A 54 -2.02 -7.93 -13.97
C ALA A 54 -1.69 -6.82 -12.96
N VAL A 55 -0.52 -6.19 -13.11
CA VAL A 55 0.03 -5.26 -12.12
C VAL A 55 -0.14 -3.82 -12.59
N LYS A 56 -0.61 -2.94 -11.70
CA LYS A 56 -0.43 -1.48 -11.78
C LYS A 56 0.28 -1.00 -10.52
N ARG A 57 1.17 -0.02 -10.66
CA ARG A 57 1.86 0.64 -9.54
C ARG A 57 1.64 2.14 -9.64
N ILE A 58 1.20 2.78 -8.56
CA ILE A 58 0.80 4.19 -8.53
C ILE A 58 1.38 4.90 -7.30
N ASP A 59 1.40 6.22 -7.34
CA ASP A 59 1.47 7.02 -6.11
C ASP A 59 0.18 6.81 -5.31
N GLY A 60 0.31 6.26 -4.10
CA GLY A 60 -0.81 5.96 -3.22
C GLY A 60 -1.43 7.18 -2.53
N HIS A 61 -0.90 8.38 -2.76
CA HIS A 61 -1.44 9.64 -2.26
C HIS A 61 -2.04 10.53 -3.35
N ASP A 62 -2.01 10.08 -4.61
CA ASP A 62 -2.69 10.76 -5.72
C ASP A 62 -4.09 10.17 -5.89
N MET A 63 -5.11 10.91 -5.42
CA MET A 63 -6.51 10.51 -5.54
C MET A 63 -6.98 10.37 -6.99
N GLY A 64 -6.41 11.13 -7.93
CA GLY A 64 -6.69 10.98 -9.36
C GLY A 64 -6.20 9.63 -9.86
N ALA A 65 -4.93 9.29 -9.56
CA ALA A 65 -4.35 8.01 -9.94
C ALA A 65 -5.10 6.81 -9.33
N ILE A 66 -5.56 6.93 -8.07
CA ILE A 66 -6.39 5.91 -7.40
C ILE A 66 -7.72 5.74 -8.14
N VAL A 67 -8.45 6.83 -8.37
CA VAL A 67 -9.76 6.79 -9.05
C VAL A 67 -9.63 6.23 -10.46
N ASP A 68 -8.62 6.66 -11.22
CA ASP A 68 -8.37 6.16 -12.57
C ASP A 68 -8.03 4.67 -12.58
N ALA A 69 -7.22 4.20 -11.62
CA ALA A 69 -6.89 2.78 -11.50
C ALA A 69 -8.13 1.93 -11.18
N LEU A 70 -8.98 2.39 -10.26
CA LEU A 70 -10.21 1.71 -9.87
C LEU A 70 -11.26 1.72 -10.98
N ASN A 71 -11.45 2.85 -11.68
CA ASN A 71 -12.37 2.93 -12.81
C ASN A 71 -11.96 2.04 -13.99
N ALA A 72 -10.66 1.81 -14.17
CA ALA A 72 -10.14 0.92 -15.19
C ALA A 72 -10.17 -0.57 -14.80
N PHE A 73 -10.63 -0.94 -13.60
CA PHE A 73 -10.75 -2.33 -13.17
C PHE A 73 -11.99 -3.02 -13.79
N PRO A 74 -11.88 -4.27 -14.27
CA PRO A 74 -10.65 -5.07 -14.41
C PRO A 74 -9.84 -4.73 -15.67
N TRP A 75 -8.52 -4.63 -15.53
CA TRP A 75 -7.58 -4.37 -16.65
C TRP A 75 -6.77 -5.61 -17.06
N GLY A 76 -6.98 -6.74 -16.40
CA GLY A 76 -6.16 -7.95 -16.55
C GLY A 76 -6.68 -8.99 -17.54
N GLY A 77 -7.84 -8.76 -18.17
CA GLY A 77 -8.52 -9.77 -19.00
C GLY A 77 -8.97 -10.97 -18.15
N ASP A 78 -8.34 -12.13 -18.34
CA ASP A 78 -8.57 -13.35 -17.53
C ASP A 78 -7.74 -13.38 -16.23
N LYS A 79 -6.85 -12.41 -16.02
CA LYS A 79 -5.95 -12.39 -14.86
C LYS A 79 -6.57 -11.62 -13.68
N PRO A 80 -6.33 -12.04 -12.44
CA PRO A 80 -6.56 -11.18 -11.28
C PRO A 80 -5.67 -9.92 -11.36
N CYS A 81 -6.12 -8.82 -10.76
CA CYS A 81 -5.44 -7.52 -10.82
C CYS A 81 -4.86 -7.14 -9.47
N VAL A 82 -3.65 -6.58 -9.45
CA VAL A 82 -3.05 -5.99 -8.25
C VAL A 82 -2.66 -4.54 -8.49
N LEU A 83 -3.09 -3.67 -7.58
CA LEU A 83 -2.69 -2.28 -7.52
C LEU A 83 -1.69 -2.10 -6.36
N ILE A 84 -0.44 -1.83 -6.70
CA ILE A 84 0.60 -1.51 -5.72
C ILE A 84 0.57 0.01 -5.52
N ALA A 85 0.18 0.45 -4.32
CA ALA A 85 0.14 1.86 -3.96
C ALA A 85 1.41 2.21 -3.17
N ASP A 86 2.30 3.01 -3.75
CA ASP A 86 3.44 3.57 -3.03
C ASP A 86 2.95 4.66 -2.08
N THR A 87 2.89 4.33 -0.79
CA THR A 87 2.42 5.25 0.25
C THR A 87 3.56 5.63 1.19
N VAL A 88 3.22 6.50 2.15
CA VAL A 88 4.06 6.95 3.25
C VAL A 88 3.31 6.60 4.52
N LYS A 89 3.89 5.76 5.36
CA LYS A 89 3.29 5.43 6.66
C LYS A 89 3.23 6.70 7.50
N GLY A 90 2.06 7.03 8.03
CA GLY A 90 1.86 8.26 8.80
C GLY A 90 1.79 9.53 7.97
N LYS A 91 1.49 9.45 6.66
CA LYS A 91 1.35 10.60 5.75
C LYS A 91 0.55 11.74 6.38
N GLY A 92 1.09 12.96 6.28
CA GLY A 92 0.45 14.19 6.78
C GLY A 92 0.77 14.50 8.25
N LEU A 93 1.47 13.61 8.96
CA LEU A 93 1.87 13.79 10.35
C LEU A 93 3.41 13.79 10.45
N SER A 94 3.99 14.96 10.68
CA SER A 94 5.44 15.19 10.72
C SER A 94 6.18 14.28 11.69
N PHE A 95 5.52 13.90 12.78
CA PHE A 95 6.10 13.05 13.81
C PHE A 95 6.02 11.55 13.46
N ALA A 96 5.18 11.15 12.51
CA ALA A 96 4.90 9.75 12.18
C ALA A 96 5.33 9.33 10.77
N GLU A 97 5.52 10.29 9.84
CA GLU A 97 5.96 9.99 8.47
C GLU A 97 7.25 9.16 8.45
N HIS A 98 7.19 8.01 7.79
CA HIS A 98 8.29 7.06 7.64
C HIS A 98 8.84 6.44 8.94
N ARG A 99 8.09 6.50 10.04
CA ARG A 99 8.56 6.01 11.34
C ARG A 99 7.89 4.71 11.77
N TYR A 100 8.68 3.67 11.97
CA TYR A 100 8.17 2.36 12.38
C TYR A 100 7.65 2.35 13.82
N GLU A 101 8.18 3.23 14.67
CA GLU A 101 7.76 3.39 16.06
C GLU A 101 6.27 3.70 16.14
N TRP A 102 5.74 4.44 15.16
CA TRP A 102 4.33 4.79 15.03
C TRP A 102 3.46 3.68 14.44
N HIS A 103 4.00 2.47 14.24
CA HIS A 103 3.18 1.31 13.91
C HIS A 103 2.28 0.87 15.06
N SER A 104 2.69 1.09 16.32
CA SER A 104 1.92 0.69 17.50
C SER A 104 2.15 1.62 18.71
N ASN A 105 2.60 2.86 18.47
CA ASN A 105 2.80 3.81 19.57
C ASN A 105 1.47 4.30 20.15
N ASN A 106 1.51 4.79 21.38
CA ASN A 106 0.34 5.34 22.05
C ASN A 106 0.04 6.77 21.58
N VAL A 107 -1.22 7.03 21.26
CA VAL A 107 -1.72 8.36 20.92
C VAL A 107 -2.21 9.02 22.21
N THR A 108 -1.32 9.78 22.85
CA THR A 108 -1.70 10.61 24.00
C THR A 108 -2.52 11.82 23.55
N GLU A 109 -3.22 12.48 24.48
CA GLU A 109 -3.97 13.71 24.19
C GLU A 109 -3.09 14.77 23.50
N ALA A 110 -1.84 14.95 23.95
CA ALA A 110 -0.92 15.90 23.35
C ALA A 110 -0.59 15.55 21.88
N ILE A 111 -0.35 14.27 21.59
CA ILE A 111 -0.08 13.78 20.23
C ILE A 111 -1.33 13.90 19.35
N TYR A 112 -2.50 13.60 19.89
CA TYR A 112 -3.78 13.76 19.20
C TYR A 112 -3.98 15.21 18.77
N GLN A 113 -3.82 16.16 19.70
CA GLN A 113 -3.95 17.59 19.40
C GLN A 113 -2.91 18.06 18.38
N GLN A 114 -1.67 17.56 18.46
CA GLN A 114 -0.65 17.84 17.44
C GLN A 114 -1.10 17.34 16.06
N ALA A 115 -1.60 16.10 15.98
CA ALA A 115 -2.02 15.49 14.73
C ALA A 115 -3.17 16.25 14.06
N ILE A 116 -4.20 16.61 14.81
CA ILE A 116 -5.34 17.38 14.29
C ILE A 116 -4.89 18.73 13.75
N ASN A 117 -4.05 19.46 14.50
CA ASN A 117 -3.51 20.74 14.04
C ASN A 117 -2.69 20.63 12.75
N GLU A 118 -1.92 19.55 12.56
CA GLU A 118 -1.15 19.32 11.33
C GLU A 118 -2.06 18.97 10.14
N LEU A 119 -3.08 18.15 10.36
CA LEU A 119 -4.05 17.77 9.32
C LEU A 119 -4.89 18.97 8.88
N GLU A 120 -5.36 19.81 9.80
CA GLU A 120 -6.14 21.01 9.45
C GLU A 120 -5.31 22.01 8.63
N ARG A 121 -4.04 22.22 8.98
CA ARG A 121 -3.14 23.12 8.23
C ARG A 121 -2.88 22.64 6.81
N SER A 122 -2.71 21.33 6.62
CA SER A 122 -2.49 20.74 5.30
C SER A 122 -3.74 20.80 4.42
N HIS A 123 -4.93 20.71 5.00
CA HIS A 123 -6.20 20.85 4.27
C HIS A 123 -6.52 22.29 3.82
N VAL A 124 -6.06 23.31 4.56
CA VAL A 124 -6.27 24.72 4.20
C VAL A 124 -5.27 25.21 3.14
N SER A 125 -4.20 24.44 2.89
CA SER A 125 -3.12 24.81 1.96
C SER A 125 -3.08 24.01 0.65
N ALA A 126 -4.03 23.09 0.44
CA ALA A 126 -4.23 22.31 -0.79
C ALA A 126 -5.47 22.80 -1.56
#